data_AF-A0A7V3T665-F1
#
_entry.id   AF-A0A7V3T665-F1
#
_cell.length_a   1.000
_cell.length_b   1.000
_cell.length_c   1.000
_cell.angle_alpha   90.00
_cell.angle_beta   90.00
_cell.angle_gamma   90.00
#
_symmetry.space_group_name_H-M   'P 1'
#
loop_
_entity.id
_entity.type
_entity.pdbx_description
1 polymer ?
#
loop_
_entity_poly.entity_id
_entity_poly.type
_entity_poly.pdbx_seq_one_letter_code
_entity_poly.pdbx_strand_id
1 'polypeptide(L)' 'MPFDQALKKLEAIVEAMEGGDLPLETMLAKFEEGTRLAKLCQSRLEEAQLKIQTLEKNAAGQPILSPPGAPPAPDQVEE' A
#
# COMPACT_ATOMS: atom_id res chain seq x y z
N MET A 1 9.29 -10.44 -1.58
CA MET A 1 9.22 -10.10 -3.02
C MET A 1 9.49 -8.61 -3.16
N PRO A 2 10.32 -8.18 -4.13
CA PRO A 2 10.55 -6.77 -4.46
C PRO A 2 9.29 -6.06 -4.96
N PHE A 3 9.20 -4.74 -4.78
CA PHE A 3 8.05 -3.93 -5.20
C PHE A 3 7.78 -4.07 -6.71
N ASP A 4 8.78 -3.83 -7.56
CA ASP A 4 8.61 -3.87 -9.02
C ASP A 4 8.14 -5.24 -9.51
N GLN A 5 8.59 -6.32 -8.85
CA GLN A 5 8.15 -7.67 -9.17
C GLN A 5 6.69 -7.90 -8.75
N ALA A 6 6.28 -7.40 -7.58
CA ALA A 6 4.91 -7.51 -7.12
C ALA A 6 3.95 -6.70 -8.01
N LEU A 7 4.34 -5.48 -8.38
CA LEU A 7 3.59 -4.61 -9.27
C LEU A 7 3.42 -5.25 -10.65
N LYS A 8 4.50 -5.74 -11.26
CA LYS A 8 4.44 -6.40 -12.56
C LYS A 8 3.54 -7.64 -12.57
N LYS A 9 3.52 -8.41 -11.48
CA LYS A 9 2.60 -9.55 -11.34
C LYS A 9 1.15 -9.09 -11.21
N LEU A 10 0.90 -8.03 -10.46
CA LEU A 10 -0.43 -7.46 -10.30
C LEU A 10 -0.98 -6.95 -11.64
N GLU A 11 -0.17 -6.22 -12.40
CA GLU A 11 -0.52 -5.75 -13.75
C GLU A 11 -0.91 -6.91 -14.67
N ALA A 12 -0.11 -7.98 -14.70
CA ALA A 12 -0.41 -9.16 -15.51
C ALA A 12 -1.71 -9.88 -15.07
N ILE A 13 -2.04 -9.84 -13.78
CA ILE A 13 -3.31 -10.38 -13.27
C ILE A 13 -4.48 -9.52 -13.76
N VAL A 14 -4.36 -8.19 -13.66
CA VAL A 14 -5.40 -7.26 -14.13
C VAL A 14 -5.63 -7.42 -15.63
N GLU A 15 -4.56 -7.44 -16.42
CA GLU A 15 -4.63 -7.64 -17.88
C GLU A 15 -5.31 -8.97 -18.24
N ALA A 16 -4.99 -10.05 -17.53
CA ALA A 16 -5.65 -11.34 -17.73
C ALA A 16 -7.15 -11.30 -17.38
N MET A 17 -7.53 -10.57 -16.33
CA MET A 17 -8.93 -10.42 -15.90
C MET A 17 -9.75 -9.54 -16.84
N GLU A 18 -9.14 -8.50 -17.42
CA GLU A 18 -9.77 -7.64 -18.43
C GLU A 18 -10.03 -8.36 -19.76
N GLY A 19 -9.28 -9.42 -20.05
CA GLY A 19 -9.47 -10.26 -21.24
C GLY A 19 -10.80 -11.01 -21.29
N GLY A 20 -11.54 -11.12 -20.17
CA GLY A 20 -12.94 -11.60 -20.13
C GLY A 20 -13.17 -13.11 -20.36
N ASP A 21 -12.18 -13.88 -20.81
CA ASP A 21 -12.31 -15.30 -21.18
C ASP A 21 -11.75 -16.27 -20.12
N LEU A 22 -11.93 -15.92 -18.84
CA LEU A 22 -11.46 -16.72 -17.71
C LEU A 22 -12.62 -17.48 -17.06
N PRO A 23 -12.47 -18.81 -16.81
CA PRO A 23 -13.41 -19.54 -15.97
C PRO A 23 -13.54 -18.89 -14.59
N LEU A 24 -14.75 -18.95 -14.01
CA LEU A 24 -15.05 -18.33 -12.70
C LEU A 24 -14.06 -18.72 -11.60
N GLU A 25 -13.70 -20.00 -11.50
CA GLU A 25 -12.72 -20.47 -10.51
C GLU A 25 -11.34 -19.82 -10.70
N THR A 26 -10.93 -19.62 -11.96
CA THR A 26 -9.66 -18.95 -12.27
C THR A 26 -9.74 -17.46 -11.96
N MET A 27 -10.88 -16.81 -12.26
CA MET A 27 -11.11 -15.41 -11.92
C MET A 27 -11.05 -15.17 -10.41
N LEU A 28 -11.65 -16.05 -9.60
CA LEU A 28 -11.57 -15.99 -8.14
C LEU A 28 -10.14 -16.13 -7.62
N ALA A 29 -9.40 -17.13 -8.11
CA ALA A 29 -7.99 -17.33 -7.74
C ALA A 29 -7.12 -16.11 -8.10
N LYS A 30 -7.32 -15.55 -9.30
CA LYS A 30 -6.64 -14.34 -9.78
C LYS A 30 -6.97 -13.12 -8.93
N PHE A 31 -8.23 -12.96 -8.54
CA PHE A 31 -8.67 -11.87 -7.68
C PHE A 31 -8.04 -11.95 -6.28
N GLU A 32 -7.98 -13.14 -5.67
CA GLU A 32 -7.32 -13.34 -4.38
C GLU A 32 -5.82 -13.03 -4.45
N GLU A 33 -5.14 -13.52 -5.49
CA GLU A 33 -3.72 -13.24 -5.73
C GLU A 33 -3.48 -11.74 -5.95
N GLY A 34 -4.29 -11.10 -6.79
CA GLY A 34 -4.23 -9.67 -7.07
C GLY A 34 -4.43 -8.84 -5.80
N THR A 35 -5.42 -9.17 -4.97
CA THR A 35 -5.66 -8.50 -3.69
C THR A 35 -4.46 -8.63 -2.75
N ARG A 36 -3.83 -9.80 -2.70
CA ARG A 36 -2.63 -10.02 -1.88
C ARG A 36 -1.44 -9.19 -2.38
N LEU A 37 -1.23 -9.14 -3.69
CA LEU A 37 -0.16 -8.34 -4.31
C LEU A 37 -0.39 -6.85 -4.11
N ALA A 38 -1.62 -6.36 -4.25
CA ALA A 38 -1.97 -4.96 -3.99
C ALA A 38 -1.65 -4.56 -2.54
N LYS A 39 -2.04 -5.38 -1.56
CA LYS A 39 -1.67 -5.16 -0.14
C LYS A 39 -0.16 -5.14 0.06
N LEU A 40 0.56 -6.06 -0.58
CA LEU A 40 2.02 -6.08 -0.51
C LEU A 40 2.64 -4.80 -1.06
N CYS A 41 2.19 -4.32 -2.22
CA CYS A 41 2.66 -3.08 -2.80
C CYS A 41 2.40 -1.89 -1.87
N GLN A 42 1.20 -1.81 -1.30
CA GLN A 42 0.83 -0.76 -0.35
C GLN A 42 1.77 -0.75 0.87
N SER A 43 2.01 -1.89 1.51
CA SER A 43 2.92 -1.96 2.66
C SER A 43 4.35 -1.56 2.30
N ARG A 44 4.83 -1.87 1.08
CA ARG A 44 6.17 -1.45 0.64
C ARG A 44 6.28 0.06 0.44
N LEU A 45 5.22 0.69 -0.08
CA LEU A 45 5.16 2.14 -0.22
C LEU A 45 5.12 2.83 1.16
N GLU A 46 4.35 2.29 2.11
CA GLU A 46 4.30 2.79 3.49
C GLU A 46 5.67 2.69 4.19
N GLU A 47 6.36 1.56 4.07
CA GLU A 47 7.72 1.38 4.58
C GLU A 47 8.70 2.41 3.98
N ALA A 48 8.62 2.63 2.67
CA ALA A 48 9.47 3.60 1.99
C ALA A 48 9.17 5.04 2.45
N GLN A 49 7.89 5.39 2.57
CA GLN A 49 7.47 6.72 3.04
C GLN A 49 7.92 6.98 4.48
N LEU A 50 7.79 5.99 5.37
CA LEU A 50 8.26 6.09 6.74
C LEU A 50 9.76 6.33 6.79
N LYS A 51 10.53 5.59 5.97
CA LYS A 51 11.98 5.75 5.89
C LYS A 51 12.39 7.14 5.43
N ILE A 52 11.70 7.70 4.41
CA ILE A 52 11.94 9.07 3.95
C ILE A 52 11.66 10.06 5.08
N GLN A 53 10.50 9.96 5.75
CA GLN A 53 10.16 10.83 6.86
C GLN A 53 11.18 10.77 8.00
N THR A 54 11.69 9.57 8.33
CA THR A 54 12.74 9.44 9.35
C THR A 54 14.04 10.13 8.92
N LEU A 55 14.44 10.01 7.66
CA LEU A 55 15.64 10.67 7.15
C LEU A 55 15.51 12.20 7.14
N GLU A 56 14.34 12.73 6.75
CA GLU A 56 14.06 14.17 6.77
C GLU A 56 14.03 14.74 8.20
N LYS A 57 13.39 14.03 9.15
CA LYS A 57 13.35 14.41 10.57
C LYS A 57 14.75 14.42 11.19
N ASN A 58 15.60 13.45 10.82
CA ASN A 58 17.00 13.41 11.25
C ASN A 58 17.84 14.56 10.65
N ALA A 59 17.60 14.93 9.39
CA ALA A 59 18.27 16.05 8.75
C ALA A 59 17.84 17.43 9.33
N ALA A 60 16.60 17.53 9.81
CA ALA A 60 16.02 18.76 10.38
C ALA A 60 16.17 18.87 11.92
N GLY A 61 16.69 17.84 12.61
CA GLY A 61 17.04 17.90 14.03
C GLY A 61 15.86 17.97 15.03
N GLN A 62 14.64 17.56 14.66
CA GLN A 62 13.47 17.60 15.54
C GLN A 62 12.85 16.21 15.83
N PRO A 63 12.27 15.99 17.04
CA PRO A 63 11.85 14.66 17.48
C PRO A 63 10.56 14.19 16.81
N ILE A 64 10.48 12.87 16.65
CA ILE A 64 9.37 12.09 16.11
C ILE A 64 8.11 12.20 16.98
N LEU A 65 7.07 12.85 16.48
CA LEU A 65 5.71 12.70 17.03
C LEU A 65 4.81 11.85 16.11
N SER A 66 4.35 10.77 16.75
CA SER A 66 3.15 9.96 16.58
C SER A 66 3.03 8.93 15.44
N PRO A 67 2.47 7.73 15.74
CA PRO A 67 2.30 6.63 14.81
C PRO A 67 1.09 6.83 13.88
N PRO A 68 1.05 6.18 12.69
CA PRO A 68 -0.05 6.31 11.75
C PRO A 68 -1.24 5.45 12.24
N GLY A 69 -2.36 6.09 12.60
CA GLY A 69 -3.58 5.39 12.96
C GLY A 69 -4.54 6.10 13.91
N ALA A 70 -4.23 7.31 14.41
CA ALA A 70 -5.23 8.08 15.15
C ALA A 70 -6.22 8.72 14.15
N PRO A 71 -7.54 8.48 14.24
CA PRO A 71 -8.50 9.37 13.60
C PRO A 71 -8.26 10.80 14.10
N PRO A 72 -8.47 11.84 13.26
CA PRO A 72 -8.39 13.21 13.75
C PRO A 72 -9.30 13.31 14.97
N ALA A 73 -8.75 13.75 16.11
CA ALA A 73 -9.57 14.10 17.25
C ALA A 73 -10.61 15.11 16.74
N PRO A 74 -11.89 14.97 17.09
CA PRO A 74 -12.84 16.04 16.79
C PRO A 74 -12.30 17.28 17.49
N ASP A 75 -12.07 18.34 16.72
CA ASP A 75 -11.77 19.68 17.24
C ASP A 75 -12.86 20.04 18.26
N GLN A 76 -12.57 19.75 19.52
CA GLN A 76 -13.30 20.27 20.66
C GLN A 76 -12.68 21.62 20.95
N VAL A 77 -13.35 22.65 20.41
CA VAL A 77 -13.57 23.98 20.99
C VAL A 77 -12.38 24.66 21.67
N GLU A 78 -11.91 25.76 21.08
CA GLU A 78 -11.37 26.88 21.86
C GLU A 78 -12.03 28.19 21.39
N GLU A 79 -12.87 28.71 22.31
CA GLU A 79 -13.57 30.02 22.43
C GLU A 79 -14.36 30.64 21.25
#